data_AF-A0A957EYX4-F1
#
_entry.id   AF-A0A957EYX4-F1
#
_cell.length_a   1.000
_cell.length_b   1.000
_cell.length_c   1.000
_cell.angle_alpha   90.00
_cell.angle_beta   90.00
_cell.angle_gamma   90.00
#
_symmetry.space_group_name_H-M   'P 1'
#
loop_
_entity.id
_entity.type
_entity.pdbx_description
1 polymer ?
#
loop_
_entity_poly.entity_id
_entity_poly.type
_entity_poly.pdbx_seq_one_letter_code
_entity_poly.pdbx_strand_id
1 'polypeptide(L)' 'LNRPDRASIEIEERDPNEIKQFAGMPTTNPAIDAYYPAFDITPPHLVAGIITKQGVVSPYDLHQVKSG' A
#
# COMPACT_ATOMS: atom_id res chain seq x y z
N LEU A 1 -7.25 -18.70 -17.26
CA LEU A 1 -6.84 -17.29 -17.11
C LEU A 1 -6.90 -16.95 -15.63
N ASN A 2 -5.82 -17.18 -14.89
CA ASN A 2 -5.75 -16.82 -13.47
C ASN A 2 -5.05 -15.46 -13.40
N ARG A 3 -5.82 -14.36 -13.41
CA ARG A 3 -5.27 -13.03 -13.20
C ARG A 3 -5.33 -12.73 -11.70
N PRO A 4 -4.20 -12.36 -11.06
CA PRO A 4 -4.20 -11.93 -9.67
C PRO A 4 -5.20 -10.79 -9.47
N ASP A 5 -5.91 -10.81 -8.35
CA ASP A 5 -6.85 -9.76 -7.94
C ASP A 5 -6.42 -9.13 -6.61
N ARG A 6 -7.25 -8.24 -6.06
CA ARG A 6 -6.95 -7.58 -4.77
C ARG A 6 -6.60 -8.56 -3.64
N ALA A 7 -7.17 -9.77 -3.65
CA ALA A 7 -6.98 -10.74 -2.57
C ALA A 7 -5.63 -11.47 -2.68
N SER A 8 -4.95 -11.32 -3.80
CA SER A 8 -3.61 -11.86 -4.03
C SER A 8 -2.47 -10.93 -3.64
N ILE A 9 -2.76 -9.70 -3.19
CA ILE A 9 -1.73 -8.77 -2.71
C ILE A 9 -1.37 -9.13 -1.26
N GLU A 10 -0.13 -9.56 -1.04
CA GLU A 10 0.42 -9.74 0.30
C GLU A 10 0.86 -8.39 0.87
N ILE A 11 0.36 -8.05 2.07
CA ILE A 11 0.78 -6.85 2.80
C ILE A 11 2.03 -7.20 3.61
N GLU A 12 3.13 -6.49 3.36
CA GLU A 12 4.36 -6.62 4.15
C GLU A 12 4.10 -6.19 5.60
N GLU A 13 4.38 -7.08 6.55
CA GLU A 13 4.37 -6.80 7.98
C GLU A 13 5.82 -6.52 8.44
N ARG A 14 6.07 -5.30 8.92
CA ARG A 14 7.41 -4.85 9.35
C ARG A 14 7.63 -5.08 10.85
N ASP A 15 8.88 -4.93 11.29
CA ASP A 15 9.21 -5.02 12.73
C ASP A 15 8.41 -3.96 13.52
N PRO A 16 7.53 -4.37 14.45
CA PRO A 16 6.76 -3.45 15.28
C PRO A 16 7.61 -2.46 16.09
N ASN A 17 8.90 -2.76 16.34
CA ASN A 17 9.79 -1.84 17.03
C ASN A 17 10.08 -0.56 16.23
N GLU A 18 9.94 -0.57 14.90
CA GLU A 18 10.15 0.61 14.06
C GLU A 18 9.15 1.74 14.33
N ILE A 19 7.95 1.42 14.82
CA ILE A 19 6.94 2.44 15.20
C ILE A 19 6.97 2.76 16.70
N LYS A 20 7.62 1.93 17.52
CA LYS A 20 7.82 2.21 18.95
C LYS A 20 8.99 3.17 19.21
N GLN A 21 9.80 3.45 18.20
CA GLN A 21 11.00 4.27 18.29
C GLN A 21 11.13 5.22 17.10
N PHE A 22 11.77 6.36 17.31
CA PHE A 22 12.21 7.26 16.24
C PHE A 22 13.67 7.63 16.47
N ALA A 23 14.52 7.44 15.45
CA ALA A 23 15.96 7.66 15.54
C ALA A 23 16.65 6.95 16.74
N GLY A 24 16.18 5.74 17.08
CA GLY A 24 16.67 4.95 18.22
C GLY A 24 16.20 5.43 19.60
N MET A 25 15.35 6.46 19.66
CA MET A 25 14.73 6.92 20.90
C MET A 25 13.30 6.38 21.02
N PRO A 26 12.90 5.80 22.17
CA PRO A 26 11.53 5.36 22.39
C PRO A 26 10.52 6.52 22.30
N THR A 27 9.44 6.32 21.54
CA THR A 27 8.34 7.28 21.38
C THR A 27 7.03 6.78 21.97
N THR A 28 6.99 5.52 22.40
CA THR A 28 5.81 4.82 22.92
C THR A 28 6.11 4.19 24.28
N ASN A 29 5.09 3.99 25.11
CA ASN A 29 5.22 3.24 26.36
C ASN A 29 5.66 1.78 26.08
N PRO A 30 6.68 1.24 26.79
CA PRO A 30 7.17 -0.11 26.54
C PRO A 30 6.11 -1.20 26.67
N ALA A 31 5.08 -1.01 27.51
CA ALA A 31 4.01 -1.96 27.76
C ALA A 31 2.96 -2.05 26.63
N ILE A 32 3.05 -1.20 25.60
CA ILE A 32 2.10 -1.18 24.48
C ILE A 32 2.66 -2.02 23.32
N ASP A 33 1.83 -2.93 22.81
CA ASP A 33 2.11 -3.69 21.60
C ASP A 33 1.95 -2.83 20.34
N ALA A 34 2.61 -3.23 19.26
CA ALA A 34 2.65 -2.49 18.01
C ALA A 34 2.25 -3.40 16.83
N TYR A 35 1.58 -2.80 15.85
CA TYR A 35 1.16 -3.44 14.60
C TYR A 35 1.63 -2.55 13.46
N TYR A 36 2.38 -3.10 12.50
CA TYR A 36 3.00 -2.31 11.44
C TYR A 36 2.91 -2.94 10.05
N PRO A 37 1.71 -2.94 9.44
CA PRO A 37 1.58 -3.21 8.02
C PRO A 37 2.20 -2.06 7.23
N ALA A 38 3.11 -2.37 6.31
CA ALA A 38 3.83 -1.37 5.52
C ALA A 38 2.96 -0.70 4.44
N PHE A 39 1.91 -1.41 3.99
CA PHE A 39 1.04 -0.99 2.90
C PHE A 39 -0.43 -1.20 3.24
N ASP A 40 -1.29 -0.49 2.53
CA ASP A 40 -2.74 -0.71 2.51
C ASP A 40 -3.27 -0.75 1.07
N ILE A 41 -4.57 -1.07 0.94
CA ILE A 41 -5.24 -1.11 -0.36
C ILE A 41 -6.29 0.00 -0.40
N THR A 42 -6.09 0.97 -1.29
CA THR A 42 -7.08 2.02 -1.57
C THR A 42 -8.09 1.52 -2.63
N PRO A 43 -9.42 1.50 -2.33
CA PRO A 43 -10.44 1.15 -3.31
C PRO A 43 -10.47 2.11 -4.53
N PRO A 44 -10.72 1.61 -5.76
CA PRO A 44 -10.73 2.44 -6.97
C PRO A 44 -11.66 3.65 -6.94
N HIS A 45 -12.80 3.56 -6.25
CA HIS A 45 -13.76 4.66 -6.16
C HIS A 45 -13.26 5.86 -5.32
N LEU A 46 -12.14 5.70 -4.59
CA LEU A 46 -11.47 6.79 -3.86
C LEU A 46 -10.31 7.41 -4.66
N VAL A 47 -10.02 6.91 -5.87
CA VAL A 47 -8.91 7.36 -6.71
C VAL A 47 -9.43 8.21 -7.87
N ALA A 48 -9.07 9.49 -7.89
CA ALA A 48 -9.51 10.43 -8.94
C ALA A 48 -8.89 10.13 -10.32
N GLY A 49 -7.71 9.54 -10.36
CA GLY A 49 -7.04 9.15 -11.60
C GLY A 49 -5.68 8.52 -11.32
N ILE A 50 -5.20 7.72 -12.28
CA ILE A 50 -3.87 7.09 -12.25
C ILE A 50 -3.01 7.77 -13.31
N ILE A 51 -1.87 8.31 -12.89
CA ILE A 51 -0.90 8.91 -13.81
C ILE A 51 -0.05 7.80 -14.43
N THR A 52 0.01 7.77 -15.76
CA THR A 52 0.77 6.78 -16.54
C THR A 52 1.62 7.47 -17.62
N LYS A 53 2.43 6.70 -18.36
CA LYS A 53 3.21 7.23 -19.49
C LYS A 53 2.33 7.77 -20.63
N GLN A 54 1.07 7.38 -20.68
CA GLN A 54 0.09 7.77 -21.69
C GLN A 54 -0.84 8.91 -21.22
N GLY A 55 -0.58 9.47 -20.03
CA GLY A 55 -1.41 10.51 -19.41
C GLY A 55 -2.17 10.00 -18.19
N VAL A 56 -3.20 10.76 -17.79
CA VAL A 56 -4.07 10.41 -16.66
C VAL A 56 -5.20 9.51 -17.14
N VAL A 57 -5.42 8.37 -16.47
CA VAL A 57 -6.50 7.43 -16.77
C VAL A 57 -7.38 7.16 -15.55
N SER A 58 -8.61 6.71 -15.79
CA SER A 58 -9.50 6.20 -14.74
C SER A 58 -8.91 4.93 -14.10
N PRO A 59 -9.07 4.71 -12.78
CA PRO A 59 -8.60 3.48 -12.13
C PRO A 59 -9.30 2.21 -12.66
N TYR A 60 -10.45 2.34 -13.32
CA TYR A 60 -11.16 1.23 -13.96
C TYR A 60 -10.63 0.89 -15.37
N ASP A 61 -9.90 1.81 -16.00
CA ASP A 61 -9.43 1.68 -17.38
C ASP A 61 -7.94 1.32 -17.49
N LEU A 62 -7.29 1.00 -16.36
CA LEU A 62 -5.85 0.72 -16.31
C LEU A 62 -5.43 -0.46 -17.22
N HIS A 63 -6.33 -1.42 -17.43
CA HIS A 63 -6.09 -2.57 -18.33
C HIS A 63 -5.90 -2.19 -19.80
N GLN A 64 -6.28 -0.96 -20.20
CA GLN A 64 -6.11 -0.44 -21.56
C GLN A 64 -4.73 0.20 -21.76
N VAL A 65 -4.02 0.49 -20.67
CA VAL A 65 -2.69 1.08 -20.70
C VAL A 65 -1.68 0.03 -21.17
N LYS A 66 -1.04 0.29 -22.30
CA LYS A 66 -0.02 -0.61 -22.84
C LYS A 66 1.24 -0.52 -21.97
N SER A 67 1.67 -1.66 -21.43
CA SER A 67 3.03 -1.82 -20.95
C SER A 67 3.98 -1.64 -22.14
N GLY A 68 4.95 -0.74 -22.00
CA GLY A 68 6.04 -0.57 -22.97
C GLY A 68 7.06 -1.68 -22.90
#